data_AF-A6W334-F1
#
_entry.id   AF-A6W334-F1
#
_cell.length_a   1.000
_cell.length_b   1.000
_cell.length_c   1.000
_cell.angle_alpha   90.00
_cell.angle_beta   90.00
_cell.angle_gamma   90.00
#
_symmetry.space_group_name_H-M   'P 1'
#
loop_
_entity.id
_entity.type
_entity.pdbx_description
1 polymer ?
#
loop_
_entity_poly.entity_id
_entity_poly.type
_entity_poly.pdbx_seq_one_letter_code
_entity_poly.pdbx_strand_id
1 'polypeptide(L)'
;MRSKPIAHVVEEFFQATTQKKSTINDVLKHYVEKYGENNSIELKKARHAIYLKIHRLVKSGVLVVASKSGKSTHYAKAKILEENKKQKNIPTTVVMSEKEMLFKRKAELEYELELCIAEAQGYEEMKSILPTQLNLLISKKSEAKKRAITLNGLLTSTQTILHALS
;
A
#
# COMPACT_ATOMS: atom_id res chain seq x y z
N MET A 1 -12.79 -18.02 -16.04
CA MET A 1 -13.03 -17.76 -14.61
C MET A 1 -12.78 -16.28 -14.35
N ARG A 2 -13.73 -15.53 -13.78
CA ARG A 2 -13.55 -14.09 -13.51
C ARG A 2 -12.57 -13.93 -12.34
N SER A 3 -11.43 -13.27 -12.56
CA SER A 3 -10.48 -12.95 -11.49
C SER A 3 -11.19 -12.06 -10.47
N LYS A 4 -11.31 -12.52 -9.22
CA LYS A 4 -11.77 -11.63 -8.15
C LYS A 4 -10.73 -10.54 -7.93
N PRO A 5 -11.13 -9.32 -7.53
CA PRO A 5 -10.19 -8.27 -7.21
C PRO A 5 -9.17 -8.74 -6.17
N ILE A 6 -7.88 -8.52 -6.43
CA ILE A 6 -6.76 -8.92 -5.55
C ILE A 6 -6.98 -8.45 -4.11
N ALA A 7 -7.63 -7.29 -3.94
CA ALA A 7 -8.02 -6.76 -2.63
C ALA A 7 -8.85 -7.75 -1.79
N HIS A 8 -9.77 -8.47 -2.41
CA HIS A 8 -10.63 -9.45 -1.73
C HIS A 8 -9.86 -10.73 -1.39
N VAL A 9 -8.91 -11.13 -2.24
CA VAL A 9 -8.07 -12.31 -2.01
C VAL A 9 -7.17 -12.12 -0.79
N VAL A 10 -6.62 -10.92 -0.61
CA VAL A 10 -5.81 -10.58 0.58
C VAL A 10 -6.66 -10.65 1.85
N GLU A 11 -7.86 -10.08 1.83
CA GLU A 11 -8.76 -10.12 2.99
C GLU A 11 -9.21 -11.54 3.32
N GLU A 12 -9.62 -12.31 2.31
CA GLU A 12 -10.01 -13.71 2.45
C GLU A 12 -8.87 -14.55 3.04
N PHE A 13 -7.65 -14.37 2.54
CA PHE A 13 -6.47 -15.07 3.04
C PHE A 13 -6.23 -14.82 4.54
N PHE A 14 -6.27 -13.55 4.98
CA PHE A 14 -6.07 -13.20 6.39
C PHE A 14 -7.32 -13.42 7.27
N GLN A 15 -8.49 -13.63 6.67
CA GLN A 15 -9.69 -14.09 7.39
C GLN A 15 -9.66 -15.60 7.65
N ALA A 16 -9.29 -16.39 6.64
CA ALA A 16 -9.18 -17.85 6.76
C ALA A 16 -7.98 -18.27 7.63
N THR A 17 -6.92 -17.46 7.65
CA THR A 17 -5.69 -17.76 8.38
C THR A 17 -5.70 -17.11 9.76
N THR A 18 -6.42 -17.72 10.71
CA THR A 18 -6.64 -17.17 12.07
C THR A 18 -5.43 -17.25 13.00
N GLN A 19 -4.34 -17.94 12.64
CA GLN A 19 -3.19 -18.14 13.55
C GLN A 19 -1.79 -18.05 12.91
N LYS A 20 -1.68 -17.88 11.58
CA LYS A 20 -0.38 -17.94 10.89
C LYS A 20 0.14 -16.54 10.57
N LYS A 21 1.41 -16.31 10.89
CA LYS A 21 2.19 -15.19 10.34
C LYS A 21 2.40 -15.44 8.85
N SER A 22 2.12 -14.46 8.01
CA SER A 22 2.19 -14.64 6.56
C SER A 22 2.91 -13.49 5.86
N THR A 23 3.61 -13.84 4.80
CA THR A 23 4.32 -12.91 3.93
C THR A 23 3.50 -12.58 2.70
N ILE A 24 3.92 -11.55 1.96
CA ILE A 24 3.35 -11.22 0.65
C ILE A 24 3.44 -12.41 -0.32
N ASN A 25 4.52 -13.19 -0.25
CA ASN A 25 4.71 -14.35 -1.12
C ASN A 25 3.74 -15.49 -0.77
N ASP A 26 3.35 -15.65 0.49
CA ASP A 26 2.35 -16.64 0.89
C ASP A 26 0.96 -16.29 0.32
N VAL A 27 0.60 -15.02 0.36
CA VAL A 27 -0.64 -14.52 -0.25
C VAL A 27 -0.60 -14.66 -1.77
N LEU A 28 0.55 -14.38 -2.39
CA LEU A 28 0.74 -14.57 -3.82
C LEU A 28 0.63 -16.06 -4.20
N LYS A 29 1.21 -16.96 -3.41
CA LYS A 29 1.09 -18.40 -3.62
C LYS A 29 -0.37 -18.84 -3.55
N HIS A 30 -1.13 -18.38 -2.55
CA HIS A 30 -2.56 -18.65 -2.44
C HIS A 30 -3.36 -18.11 -3.63
N TYR A 31 -3.01 -16.93 -4.14
CA TYR A 31 -3.60 -16.36 -5.35
C TYR A 31 -3.34 -17.25 -6.58
N VAL A 32 -2.11 -17.71 -6.76
CA VAL A 32 -1.74 -18.59 -7.89
C VAL A 32 -2.45 -19.93 -7.80
N GLU A 33 -2.47 -20.56 -6.63
CA GLU A 33 -3.15 -21.85 -6.42
C GLU A 33 -4.66 -21.76 -6.70
N LYS A 34 -5.29 -20.62 -6.40
CA LYS A 34 -6.74 -20.44 -6.55
C LYS A 34 -7.18 -20.00 -7.94
N TYR A 35 -6.34 -19.25 -8.66
CA TYR A 35 -6.70 -18.65 -9.95
C TYR A 35 -5.88 -19.18 -11.14
N GLY A 36 -4.87 -20.03 -10.91
CA GLY A 36 -4.10 -20.70 -11.96
C GLY A 36 -3.19 -19.76 -12.78
N GLU A 37 -2.86 -18.59 -12.25
CA GLU A 37 -2.08 -17.57 -12.95
C GLU A 37 -0.59 -17.95 -13.00
N ASN A 38 -0.08 -18.26 -14.20
CA ASN A 38 1.32 -18.66 -14.40
C ASN A 38 2.12 -17.64 -15.23
N ASN A 39 1.51 -16.53 -15.67
CA ASN A 39 2.21 -15.52 -16.45
C ASN A 39 3.10 -14.64 -15.55
N SER A 40 4.41 -14.59 -15.83
CA SER A 40 5.40 -13.81 -15.07
C SER A 40 5.04 -12.33 -14.91
N ILE A 41 4.45 -11.71 -15.94
CA ILE A 41 4.09 -10.28 -15.91
C ILE A 41 2.89 -10.07 -14.97
N GLU A 42 1.87 -10.91 -15.07
CA GLU A 42 0.68 -10.84 -14.22
C GLU A 42 1.00 -11.18 -12.77
N LEU A 43 1.93 -12.10 -12.52
CA LEU A 43 2.44 -12.40 -11.17
C LEU A 43 3.13 -11.19 -10.53
N LYS A 44 3.92 -10.42 -11.28
CA LYS A 44 4.55 -9.19 -10.76
C LYS A 44 3.51 -8.13 -10.42
N LYS A 45 2.52 -7.92 -11.29
CA LYS A 45 1.39 -7.00 -11.03
C LYS A 45 0.59 -7.45 -9.81
N ALA A 46 0.30 -8.75 -9.70
CA ALA A 46 -0.42 -9.31 -8.57
C ALA A 46 0.34 -9.12 -7.26
N ARG A 47 1.65 -9.40 -7.25
CA ARG A 47 2.51 -9.19 -6.09
C ARG A 47 2.51 -7.74 -5.62
N HIS A 48 2.59 -6.79 -6.56
CA HIS A 48 2.58 -5.37 -6.24
C HIS A 48 1.22 -4.93 -5.67
N ALA A 49 0.11 -5.38 -6.26
CA ALA A 49 -1.23 -5.10 -5.75
C ALA A 49 -1.47 -5.70 -4.35
N ILE A 50 -0.96 -6.92 -4.09
CA ILE A 50 -0.99 -7.55 -2.76
C ILE A 50 -0.20 -6.69 -1.76
N TYR A 51 1.01 -6.25 -2.12
CA TYR A 51 1.83 -5.38 -1.29
C TYR A 51 1.08 -4.10 -0.89
N LEU A 52 0.51 -3.39 -1.87
CA LEU A 52 -0.24 -2.15 -1.62
C LEU A 52 -1.45 -2.38 -0.71
N LYS A 53 -2.18 -3.48 -0.91
CA LYS A 53 -3.34 -3.82 -0.07
C LYS A 53 -2.92 -4.14 1.35
N ILE A 54 -1.90 -4.98 1.55
CA ILE A 54 -1.38 -5.30 2.90
C ILE A 54 -0.88 -4.02 3.59
N HIS A 55 -0.16 -3.16 2.87
CA HIS A 55 0.31 -1.88 3.41
C HIS A 55 -0.84 -0.97 3.88
N ARG A 56 -1.91 -0.84 3.07
CA ARG A 56 -3.13 -0.13 3.47
C ARG A 56 -3.78 -0.74 4.71
N LEU A 57 -3.88 -2.08 4.76
CA LEU A 57 -4.45 -2.79 5.91
C LEU A 57 -3.63 -2.59 7.19
N VAL A 58 -2.31 -2.52 7.08
CA VAL A 58 -1.42 -2.17 8.20
C VAL A 58 -1.62 -0.73 8.66
N LYS A 59 -1.66 0.24 7.73
CA LYS A 59 -1.95 1.64 8.06
C LYS A 59 -3.32 1.82 8.73
N SER A 60 -4.32 1.04 8.33
CA SER A 60 -5.66 1.04 8.95
C SER A 60 -5.77 0.27 10.27
N GLY A 61 -4.70 -0.40 10.72
CA GLY A 61 -4.70 -1.19 11.96
C GLY A 61 -5.41 -2.55 11.86
N VAL A 62 -5.84 -2.99 10.67
CA VAL A 62 -6.45 -4.31 10.46
C VAL A 62 -5.41 -5.43 10.52
N LEU A 63 -4.22 -5.16 9.97
CA LEU A 63 -3.05 -6.04 10.04
C LEU A 63 -1.95 -5.37 10.87
N VAL A 64 -1.07 -6.19 11.43
CA VAL A 64 0.10 -5.77 12.19
C VAL A 64 1.34 -6.48 11.67
N VAL A 65 2.49 -5.81 11.75
CA VAL A 65 3.78 -6.42 11.44
C VAL A 65 4.16 -7.33 12.61
N ALA A 66 4.08 -8.63 12.42
CA ALA A 66 4.30 -9.63 13.46
C ALA A 66 5.80 -9.92 13.69
N SER A 67 6.60 -9.90 12.62
CA SER A 67 8.06 -10.04 12.69
C SER A 67 8.71 -9.68 11.35
N LYS A 68 10.01 -9.36 11.38
CA LYS A 68 10.86 -9.26 10.20
C LYS A 68 11.96 -10.31 10.31
N SER A 69 12.18 -11.08 9.24
CA SER A 69 13.25 -12.06 9.17
C SER A 69 13.96 -11.90 7.83
N GLY A 70 15.23 -11.45 7.88
CA GLY A 70 15.98 -11.07 6.68
C GLY A 70 15.25 -10.03 5.84
N LYS A 71 15.04 -10.34 4.55
CA LYS A 71 14.31 -9.49 3.58
C LYS A 71 12.79 -9.68 3.62
N SER A 72 12.26 -10.54 4.50
CA SER A 72 10.84 -10.90 4.54
C SER A 72 10.13 -10.27 5.75
N THR A 73 9.04 -9.56 5.48
CA THR A 73 8.15 -9.02 6.52
C THR A 73 6.94 -9.95 6.68
N HIS A 74 6.64 -10.31 7.92
CA HIS A 74 5.51 -11.15 8.29
C HIS A 74 4.39 -10.31 8.88
N TYR A 75 3.18 -10.54 8.40
CA TYR A 75 1.96 -9.84 8.79
C TYR A 75 1.00 -10.81 9.48
N ALA A 76 0.23 -10.29 10.43
CA ALA A 76 -0.84 -11.01 11.12
C ALA A 76 -2.03 -10.08 11.36
N LYS A 77 -3.21 -10.64 11.68
CA LYS A 77 -4.41 -9.85 12.00
C LYS A 77 -4.26 -9.23 13.40
N ALA A 78 -4.64 -7.96 13.54
CA ALA A 78 -4.42 -7.19 14.77
C ALA A 78 -5.06 -7.81 16.03
N LYS A 79 -6.27 -8.39 15.91
CA LYS A 79 -6.98 -9.05 17.02
C LYS A 79 -6.21 -10.18 17.70
N ILE A 80 -5.25 -10.81 17.01
CA ILE A 80 -4.54 -12.01 17.52
C ILE A 80 -3.36 -11.63 18.43
N LEU A 81 -2.88 -10.39 18.38
CA LEU A 81 -1.71 -9.96 19.16
C LEU A 81 -2.07 -9.58 20.61
N GLU A 82 -3.36 -9.46 20.94
CA GLU A 82 -3.81 -9.19 22.31
C GLU A 82 -3.91 -10.45 23.18
N GLU A 83 -4.19 -11.63 22.61
CA GLU A 83 -4.36 -12.86 23.41
C GLU A 83 -3.04 -13.54 23.81
N ASN A 84 -1.92 -13.24 23.13
CA ASN A 84 -0.62 -13.90 23.37
C ASN A 84 0.42 -13.05 24.11
N LYS A 85 0.02 -11.97 24.79
CA LYS A 85 0.96 -11.14 25.57
C LYS A 85 0.60 -11.07 27.05
N LYS A 86 0.62 -12.23 27.73
CA LYS A 86 1.12 -12.24 29.10
C LYS A 86 2.63 -12.02 29.05
N GLN A 87 3.01 -10.78 29.38
CA GLN A 87 4.32 -10.32 29.86
C GLN A 87 5.54 -11.17 29.49
N LYS A 88 6.36 -10.64 28.58
CA LYS A 88 7.79 -10.48 28.82
C LYS A 88 8.35 -9.40 27.89
N ASN A 89 8.86 -8.36 28.55
CA ASN A 89 9.64 -7.24 28.05
C ASN A 89 8.96 -6.37 26.99
N ILE A 90 8.58 -5.18 27.47
CA ILE A 90 8.38 -3.95 26.71
C ILE A 90 9.29 -3.97 25.47
N PRO A 91 8.77 -3.98 24.24
CA PRO A 91 9.59 -3.50 23.16
C PRO A 91 9.71 -2.01 23.45
N THR A 92 10.93 -1.55 23.71
CA THR A 92 11.29 -0.16 23.54
C THR A 92 10.65 0.26 22.22
N THR A 93 9.53 0.97 22.30
CA THR A 93 9.06 1.79 21.20
C THR A 93 10.26 2.66 20.93
N VAL A 94 10.99 2.34 19.86
CA VAL A 94 11.98 3.26 19.32
C VAL A 94 11.12 4.45 18.96
N VAL A 95 11.06 5.41 19.87
CA VAL A 95 10.39 6.70 19.67
C VAL A 95 11.23 7.32 18.58
N MET A 96 10.83 7.04 17.35
CA MET A 96 11.36 7.72 16.19
C MET A 96 11.23 9.20 16.49
N SER A 97 12.33 9.94 16.33
CA SER A 97 12.25 11.38 16.53
C SER A 97 11.21 11.95 15.58
N GLU A 98 10.51 13.00 16.00
CA GLU A 98 9.52 13.68 15.14
C GLU A 98 10.13 14.04 13.78
N LYS A 99 11.42 14.40 13.77
CA LYS A 99 12.21 14.67 12.57
C LYS A 99 12.31 13.45 11.64
N GLU A 100 12.60 12.27 12.15
CA GLU A 100 12.63 11.03 11.33
C GLU A 100 11.26 10.64 10.81
N MET A 101 10.20 10.85 11.60
CA MET A 101 8.83 10.61 11.15
C MET A 101 8.45 11.56 10.00
N LEU A 102 8.84 12.83 10.10
CA LEU A 102 8.62 13.82 9.05
C LEU A 102 9.43 13.51 7.79
N PHE A 103 10.67 13.03 7.89
CA PHE A 103 11.44 12.60 6.72
C PHE A 103 10.80 11.41 5.98
N LYS A 104 10.30 10.42 6.72
CA LYS A 104 9.54 9.31 6.12
C LYS A 104 8.26 9.81 5.47
N ARG A 105 7.53 10.71 6.13
CA ARG A 105 6.29 11.28 5.58
C ARG A 105 6.54 12.08 4.32
N LYS A 106 7.64 12.85 4.27
CA LYS A 106 8.09 13.57 3.07
C LYS A 106 8.31 12.61 1.89
N ALA A 107 9.07 11.53 2.09
CA ALA A 107 9.34 10.54 1.05
C ALA A 107 8.06 9.83 0.55
N GLU A 108 7.13 9.53 1.46
CA GLU A 108 5.82 8.98 1.07
C GLU A 108 5.01 9.95 0.20
N LEU A 109 4.97 11.24 0.58
CA LEU A 109 4.23 12.27 -0.15
C LEU A 109 4.85 12.55 -1.53
N GLU A 110 6.18 12.54 -1.65
CA GLU A 110 6.89 12.66 -2.93
C GLU A 110 6.51 11.51 -3.88
N TYR A 111 6.54 10.28 -3.37
CA TYR A 111 6.15 9.10 -4.15
C TYR A 111 4.67 9.14 -4.58
N GLU A 112 3.75 9.48 -3.67
CA GLU A 112 2.32 9.58 -4.00
C GLU A 112 2.03 10.71 -5.02
N LEU A 113 2.79 11.81 -4.96
CA LEU A 113 2.69 12.91 -5.91
C LEU A 113 3.12 12.48 -7.32
N GLU A 114 4.26 11.79 -7.44
CA GLU A 114 4.75 11.24 -8.71
C GLU A 114 3.73 10.31 -9.35
N LEU A 115 3.11 9.42 -8.56
CA LEU A 115 2.04 8.54 -9.05
C LEU A 115 0.85 9.33 -9.60
N CYS A 116 0.41 10.39 -8.91
CA CYS A 116 -0.73 11.19 -9.38
C CYS A 116 -0.39 11.94 -10.68
N ILE A 117 0.85 12.39 -10.85
CA ILE A 117 1.32 13.03 -12.09
C ILE A 117 1.33 12.01 -13.24
N ALA A 118 1.89 10.82 -13.00
CA ALA A 118 1.92 9.74 -13.99
C ALA A 118 0.51 9.29 -14.40
N GLU A 119 -0.42 9.15 -13.44
CA GLU A 119 -1.83 8.86 -13.73
C GLU A 119 -2.47 9.94 -14.60
N ALA A 120 -2.24 11.22 -14.29
CA ALA A 120 -2.79 12.33 -15.07
C ALA A 120 -2.22 12.41 -16.50
N GLN A 121 -0.94 12.03 -16.68
CA GLN A 121 -0.30 11.90 -18.00
C GLN A 121 -0.89 10.72 -18.78
N GLY A 122 -1.02 9.56 -18.15
CA GLY A 122 -1.62 8.38 -18.79
C GLY A 122 -3.05 8.63 -19.27
N TYR A 123 -3.87 9.35 -18.49
CA TYR A 123 -5.21 9.75 -18.96
C TYR A 123 -5.18 10.72 -20.13
N GLU A 124 -4.13 11.55 -20.27
CA GLU A 124 -4.00 12.44 -21.42
C GLU A 124 -3.64 11.67 -22.69
N GLU A 125 -2.70 10.73 -22.59
CA GLU A 125 -2.32 9.84 -23.69
C GLU A 125 -3.50 8.98 -24.15
N MET A 126 -4.33 8.50 -23.23
CA MET A 126 -5.52 7.72 -23.57
C MET A 126 -6.60 8.48 -24.33
N LYS A 127 -6.60 9.83 -24.32
CA LYS A 127 -7.63 10.61 -25.05
C LYS A 127 -7.57 10.40 -26.55
N SER A 128 -6.37 10.24 -27.11
CA SER A 128 -6.19 9.99 -28.55
C SER A 128 -6.57 8.55 -28.93
N ILE A 129 -6.47 7.61 -27.99
CA ILE A 129 -6.72 6.18 -28.20
C ILE A 129 -8.21 5.84 -28.00
N LEU A 130 -8.88 6.50 -27.05
CA LEU A 130 -10.27 6.20 -26.65
C LEU A 130 -11.17 7.45 -26.73
N PRO A 131 -11.41 7.99 -27.95
CA PRO A 131 -12.18 9.23 -28.12
C PRO A 131 -13.63 9.11 -27.64
N THR A 132 -14.22 7.91 -27.67
CA THR A 132 -15.58 7.64 -27.16
C THR A 132 -15.71 7.80 -25.64
N GLN A 133 -14.60 7.75 -24.89
CA GLN A 133 -14.57 7.93 -23.43
C GLN A 133 -13.96 9.27 -23.01
N LEU A 134 -13.85 10.23 -23.94
CA LEU A 134 -13.15 11.50 -23.72
C LEU A 134 -13.57 12.23 -22.44
N ASN A 135 -14.88 12.36 -22.19
CA ASN A 135 -15.41 13.05 -21.01
C ASN A 135 -15.00 12.36 -19.69
N LEU A 136 -14.99 11.02 -19.67
CA LEU A 136 -14.56 10.24 -18.52
C LEU A 136 -13.05 10.42 -18.27
N LEU A 137 -12.25 10.38 -19.34
CA LEU A 137 -10.79 10.58 -19.27
C LEU A 137 -10.43 12.00 -18.79
N ILE A 138 -11.14 13.03 -19.27
CA ILE A 138 -10.99 14.41 -18.79
C ILE A 138 -11.33 14.49 -17.30
N SER A 139 -12.44 13.90 -16.87
CA SER A 139 -12.84 13.87 -15.46
C SER A 139 -11.78 13.19 -14.58
N LYS A 140 -11.27 12.02 -14.99
CA LYS A 140 -10.27 11.27 -14.24
C LYS A 140 -8.90 11.95 -14.21
N LYS A 141 -8.48 12.58 -15.31
CA LYS A 141 -7.31 13.47 -15.32
C LYS A 141 -7.47 14.62 -14.33
N SER A 142 -8.64 15.27 -14.30
CA SER A 142 -8.90 16.37 -13.36
C SER A 142 -8.87 15.88 -11.91
N GLU A 143 -9.39 14.68 -11.62
CA GLU A 143 -9.37 14.08 -10.28
C GLU A 143 -7.93 13.78 -9.83
N ALA A 144 -7.11 13.18 -10.70
CA ALA A 144 -5.68 12.94 -10.44
C ALA A 144 -4.90 14.24 -10.19
N LYS A 145 -5.16 15.29 -10.99
CA LYS A 145 -4.56 16.61 -10.78
C LYS A 145 -4.95 17.24 -9.45
N LYS A 146 -6.22 17.17 -9.05
CA LYS A 146 -6.67 17.68 -7.74
C LYS A 146 -5.96 16.97 -6.59
N ARG A 147 -5.82 15.64 -6.66
CA ARG A 147 -5.06 14.86 -5.68
C ARG A 147 -3.58 15.30 -5.63
N ALA A 148 -2.95 15.48 -6.78
CA ALA A 148 -1.56 15.97 -6.86
C ALA A 148 -1.38 17.34 -6.18
N ILE A 149 -2.31 18.29 -6.40
CA ILE A 149 -2.27 19.61 -5.75
C ILE A 149 -2.34 19.47 -4.22
N THR A 150 -3.27 18.66 -3.71
CA THR A 150 -3.40 18.42 -2.27
C THR A 150 -2.15 17.80 -1.67
N LEU A 151 -1.60 16.77 -2.33
CA LEU A 151 -0.37 16.11 -1.90
C LEU A 151 0.83 17.06 -1.89
N ASN A 152 0.93 17.93 -2.90
CA ASN A 152 1.97 18.95 -2.96
C ASN A 152 1.85 19.95 -1.79
N GLY A 153 0.65 20.39 -1.44
CA GLY A 153 0.44 21.27 -0.27
C GLY A 153 0.85 20.61 1.05
N LEU A 154 0.55 19.32 1.22
CA LEU A 154 1.01 18.54 2.38
C LEU A 154 2.52 18.35 2.39
N LEU A 155 3.13 18.13 1.22
CA LEU A 155 4.56 18.00 1.06
C LEU A 155 5.28 19.31 1.44
N THR A 156 4.81 20.44 0.91
CA THR A 156 5.33 21.77 1.27
C THR A 156 5.23 22.01 2.76
N SER A 157 4.08 21.74 3.37
CA SER A 157 3.91 21.88 4.83
C SER A 157 4.89 21.01 5.61
N THR A 158 5.09 19.77 5.19
CA THR A 158 6.05 18.83 5.81
C THR A 158 7.49 19.33 5.66
N GLN A 159 7.85 19.88 4.49
CA GLN A 159 9.17 20.48 4.25
C GLN A 159 9.39 21.73 5.11
N THR A 160 8.38 22.59 5.24
CA THR A 160 8.46 23.79 6.11
C THR A 160 8.72 23.41 7.56
N ILE A 161 8.03 22.39 8.08
CA ILE A 161 8.26 21.89 9.45
C ILE A 161 9.67 21.30 9.58
N LEU A 162 10.13 20.50 8.62
CA LEU A 162 11.49 19.95 8.63
C LEU A 162 12.57 21.04 8.61
N HIS A 163 12.37 22.11 7.84
CA HIS A 163 13.27 23.26 7.82
C HIS A 163 13.28 24.01 9.16
N ALA A 164 12.13 24.19 9.81
CA ALA A 164 12.05 24.83 11.13
C ALA A 164 12.70 23.99 12.26
N LEU A 165 12.80 22.66 12.07
CA LEU A 165 13.45 21.71 12.98
C LEU A 165 14.93 21.45 12.63
N SER A 166 15.51 22.18 11.69
CA SER A 166 16.91 22.04 11.25
C SER A 166 17.76 23.20 11.74
#